data_AF-A0A836ECM9-F1
#
_entry.id   AF-A0A836ECM9-F1
#
_cell.length_a   1.000
_cell.length_b   1.000
_cell.length_c   1.000
_cell.angle_alpha   90.00
_cell.angle_beta   90.00
_cell.angle_gamma   90.00
#
_symmetry.space_group_name_H-M   'P 1'
#
loop_
_entity.id
_entity.type
_entity.pdbx_description
1 polymer ?
#
loop_
_entity_poly.entity_id
_entity_poly.type
_entity_poly.pdbx_seq_one_letter_code
_entity_poly.pdbx_strand_id
1 'polypeptide(L)'
;MSERPSIDLHEKNKDTAVNGNIFTDVLYEAITDVLQKTIQEIRQDVLEYVNHRINDMMSDVQQKITVPLSKNGELLYRTNKHRDKRTKRVRWIVVIRNFIEFGLSIFYLAFILESLMLPVYQVFGTQHLDWKWFVKSIIKSSFSGICFLVTINYLLLHTWMNAWAEMLQFADRLFYKDWWNSTTYYTFFRTWNVVVHDWLYTYIYKDMYEIVVPYNRVLLATTVFFISAIVHEYILAFAFGFFYPVIFILFITIGFPMFFIRKTFSNLLMWLSWSLGTGIIFSLHAIELYARQNCPPYPNYYLDLFIPRSWSCHEQFNT
;
A
#
# COMPACT_ATOMS: atom_id res chain seq x y z
N MET A 1 -94.68 -27.74 90.83
CA MET A 1 -94.85 -28.18 89.43
C MET A 1 -94.45 -27.03 88.53
N SER A 2 -93.34 -27.24 87.80
CA SER A 2 -92.84 -26.55 86.59
C SER A 2 -92.69 -25.02 86.53
N GLU A 3 -91.44 -24.61 86.33
CA GLU A 3 -90.98 -23.37 85.70
C GLU A 3 -91.52 -23.17 84.26
N ARG A 4 -91.51 -21.91 83.80
CA ARG A 4 -90.85 -21.52 82.54
C ARG A 4 -90.65 -19.99 82.47
N PRO A 5 -89.43 -19.45 82.26
CA PRO A 5 -89.23 -18.09 81.79
C PRO A 5 -89.00 -18.05 80.26
N SER A 6 -89.54 -17.02 79.62
CA SER A 6 -89.36 -16.67 78.21
C SER A 6 -87.96 -16.09 77.97
N ILE A 7 -87.19 -16.74 77.08
CA ILE A 7 -85.88 -16.28 76.59
C ILE A 7 -86.12 -15.29 75.46
N ASP A 8 -85.65 -14.05 75.62
CA ASP A 8 -85.78 -12.98 74.64
C ASP A 8 -84.73 -13.14 73.53
N LEU A 9 -85.19 -13.24 72.29
CA LEU A 9 -84.44 -13.50 71.06
C LEU A 9 -83.53 -12.33 70.61
N HIS A 10 -83.49 -11.24 71.37
CA HIS A 10 -82.98 -9.95 70.93
C HIS A 10 -81.46 -9.77 71.10
N GLU A 11 -80.83 -10.57 71.98
CA GLU A 11 -79.40 -10.49 72.31
C GLU A 11 -78.55 -11.32 71.32
N LYS A 12 -79.07 -12.47 70.88
CA LYS A 12 -78.38 -13.39 69.97
C LYS A 12 -78.16 -12.80 68.56
N ASN A 13 -79.03 -11.91 68.10
CA ASN A 13 -78.90 -11.26 66.78
C ASN A 13 -77.87 -10.10 66.76
N LYS A 14 -77.60 -9.45 67.91
CA LYS A 14 -76.56 -8.40 67.99
C LYS A 14 -75.16 -8.99 67.97
N ASP A 15 -74.92 -10.06 68.73
CA ASP A 15 -73.59 -10.69 68.78
C ASP A 15 -73.21 -11.34 67.45
N THR A 16 -74.19 -11.86 66.70
CA THR A 16 -73.96 -12.45 65.37
C THR A 16 -73.65 -11.39 64.30
N ALA A 17 -74.27 -10.20 64.39
CA ALA A 17 -74.00 -9.07 63.48
C ALA A 17 -72.68 -8.34 63.81
N VAL A 18 -72.33 -8.22 65.10
CA VAL A 18 -71.07 -7.63 65.56
C VAL A 18 -69.87 -8.53 65.22
N ASN A 19 -69.99 -9.86 65.40
CA ASN A 19 -68.95 -10.80 64.96
C ASN A 19 -68.81 -10.86 63.42
N GLY A 20 -69.91 -10.68 62.68
CA GLY A 20 -69.88 -10.58 61.22
C GLY A 20 -69.05 -9.38 60.75
N ASN A 21 -69.23 -8.21 61.38
CA ASN A 21 -68.48 -6.99 61.06
C ASN A 21 -66.99 -7.08 61.43
N ILE A 22 -66.66 -7.68 62.58
CA ILE A 22 -65.28 -7.89 63.01
C ILE A 22 -64.55 -8.85 62.05
N PHE A 23 -65.22 -9.91 61.60
CA PHE A 23 -64.63 -10.86 60.65
C PHE A 23 -64.42 -10.22 59.28
N THR A 24 -65.35 -9.37 58.81
CA THR A 24 -65.17 -8.62 57.57
C THR A 24 -64.06 -7.58 57.66
N ASP A 25 -63.90 -6.91 58.80
CA ASP A 25 -62.83 -5.92 59.00
C ASP A 25 -61.44 -6.58 59.03
N VAL A 26 -61.29 -7.70 59.75
CA VAL A 26 -60.04 -8.49 59.76
C VAL A 26 -59.71 -9.04 58.37
N LEU A 27 -60.72 -9.48 57.62
CA LEU A 27 -60.55 -9.94 56.25
C LEU A 27 -60.13 -8.79 55.33
N TYR A 28 -60.71 -7.60 55.50
CA TYR A 28 -60.35 -6.41 54.74
C TYR A 28 -58.91 -5.98 55.01
N GLU A 29 -58.51 -5.97 56.28
CA GLU A 29 -57.16 -5.62 56.71
C GLU A 29 -56.12 -6.60 56.15
N ALA A 30 -56.40 -7.91 56.22
CA ALA A 30 -55.55 -8.95 55.64
C ALA A 30 -55.45 -8.83 54.10
N ILE A 31 -56.55 -8.54 53.40
CA ILE A 31 -56.53 -8.32 51.94
C ILE A 31 -55.72 -7.07 51.60
N THR A 32 -55.87 -5.98 52.35
CA THR A 32 -55.10 -4.75 52.12
C THR A 32 -53.61 -4.95 52.37
N ASP A 33 -53.24 -5.73 53.39
CA ASP A 33 -51.83 -6.03 53.70
C ASP A 33 -51.20 -6.90 52.60
N VAL A 34 -51.91 -7.92 52.13
CA VAL A 34 -51.48 -8.74 50.98
C VAL A 34 -51.34 -7.88 49.73
N LEU A 35 -52.34 -7.04 49.42
CA LEU A 35 -52.31 -6.18 48.23
C LEU A 35 -51.15 -5.18 48.29
N GLN A 36 -50.91 -4.58 49.45
CA GLN A 36 -49.81 -3.65 49.67
C GLN A 36 -48.45 -4.35 49.52
N LYS A 37 -48.32 -5.58 50.01
CA LYS A 37 -47.11 -6.39 49.85
C LYS A 37 -46.86 -6.77 48.39
N THR A 38 -47.89 -7.21 47.67
CA THR A 38 -47.77 -7.54 46.23
C THR A 38 -47.43 -6.31 45.39
N ILE A 39 -47.99 -5.14 45.71
CA ILE A 39 -47.65 -3.87 45.04
C ILE A 39 -46.19 -3.48 45.31
N GLN A 40 -45.68 -3.68 46.53
CA GLN A 40 -44.27 -3.41 46.85
C GLN A 40 -43.33 -4.36 46.11
N GLU A 41 -43.66 -5.66 46.05
CA GLU A 41 -42.88 -6.66 45.31
C GLU A 41 -42.81 -6.33 43.81
N ILE A 42 -43.95 -6.06 43.17
CA ILE A 42 -44.00 -5.65 41.75
C ILE A 42 -43.20 -4.38 41.51
N ARG A 43 -43.31 -3.39 42.41
CA ARG A 43 -42.56 -2.13 42.29
C ARG A 43 -41.06 -2.40 42.31
N GLN A 44 -40.60 -3.31 43.16
CA GLN A 44 -39.19 -3.62 43.34
C GLN A 44 -38.64 -4.38 42.12
N ASP A 45 -39.38 -5.36 41.60
CA ASP A 45 -39.04 -6.10 40.39
C ASP A 45 -38.96 -5.20 39.16
N VAL A 46 -39.92 -4.28 39.01
CA VAL A 46 -39.91 -3.30 37.91
C VAL A 46 -38.70 -2.36 38.05
N LEU A 47 -38.39 -1.91 39.26
CA LEU A 47 -37.25 -1.04 39.50
C LEU A 47 -35.92 -1.74 39.16
N GLU A 48 -35.80 -3.00 39.54
CA GLU A 48 -34.61 -3.83 39.26
C GLU A 48 -34.47 -4.09 37.76
N TYR A 49 -35.56 -4.45 37.08
CA TYR A 49 -35.57 -4.63 35.62
C TYR A 49 -35.20 -3.35 34.88
N VAL A 50 -35.77 -2.21 35.27
CA VAL A 50 -35.47 -0.91 34.66
C VAL A 50 -34.01 -0.52 34.91
N ASN A 51 -33.50 -0.69 36.13
CA ASN A 51 -32.08 -0.43 36.44
C ASN A 51 -31.16 -1.33 35.63
N HIS A 52 -31.45 -2.62 35.52
CA HIS A 52 -30.68 -3.55 34.72
C HIS A 52 -30.68 -3.12 33.24
N ARG A 53 -31.85 -2.76 32.69
CA ARG A 53 -31.99 -2.31 31.30
C ARG A 53 -31.19 -1.02 31.03
N ILE A 54 -31.24 -0.06 31.95
CA ILE A 54 -30.49 1.21 31.85
C ILE A 54 -28.99 0.94 31.88
N ASN A 55 -28.52 0.10 32.80
CA ASN A 55 -27.10 -0.24 32.91
C ASN A 55 -26.59 -0.96 31.66
N ASP A 56 -27.37 -1.89 31.11
CA ASP A 56 -27.06 -2.61 29.88
C ASP A 56 -26.92 -1.65 28.69
N MET A 57 -27.94 -0.80 28.47
CA MET A 57 -27.90 0.24 27.43
C MET A 57 -26.74 1.22 27.61
N MET A 58 -26.44 1.62 28.86
CA MET A 58 -25.34 2.53 29.15
C MET A 58 -23.98 1.88 28.86
N SER A 59 -23.84 0.58 29.12
CA SER A 59 -22.64 -0.20 28.80
C SER A 59 -22.43 -0.32 27.28
N ASP A 60 -23.50 -0.58 26.53
CA ASP A 60 -23.49 -0.64 25.06
C ASP A 60 -23.10 0.70 24.44
N VAL A 61 -23.66 1.80 24.98
CA VAL A 61 -23.31 3.16 24.57
C VAL A 61 -21.86 3.48 24.92
N GLN A 62 -21.40 3.16 26.12
CA GLN A 62 -20.00 3.34 26.51
C GLN A 62 -19.06 2.53 25.61
N GLN A 63 -19.38 1.28 25.28
CA GLN A 63 -18.58 0.45 24.39
C GLN A 63 -18.54 1.04 22.98
N LYS A 64 -19.70 1.46 22.44
CA LYS A 64 -19.80 2.13 21.13
C LYS A 64 -19.20 3.53 21.08
N ILE A 65 -18.96 4.21 22.19
CA ILE A 65 -18.22 5.49 22.24
C ILE A 65 -16.71 5.22 22.43
N THR A 66 -16.36 4.21 23.22
CA THR A 66 -14.96 3.84 23.49
C THR A 66 -14.27 3.27 22.25
N VAL A 67 -14.98 2.50 21.42
CA VAL A 67 -14.46 1.96 20.14
C VAL A 67 -14.10 3.06 19.12
N PRO A 68 -14.95 4.06 18.81
CA PRO A 68 -14.58 5.18 17.94
C PRO A 68 -13.56 6.10 18.61
N LEU A 69 -13.57 6.29 19.93
CA LEU A 69 -12.53 7.06 20.62
C LEU A 69 -11.17 6.36 20.57
N SER A 70 -11.13 5.03 20.68
CA SER A 70 -9.91 4.22 20.53
C SER A 70 -9.38 4.25 19.09
N LYS A 71 -10.25 4.05 18.08
CA LYS A 71 -9.87 4.18 16.67
C LYS A 71 -9.43 5.60 16.33
N ASN A 72 -10.13 6.61 16.83
CA ASN A 72 -9.76 8.02 16.65
C ASN A 72 -8.49 8.35 17.43
N GLY A 73 -8.27 7.73 18.59
CA GLY A 73 -7.06 7.86 19.41
C GLY A 73 -5.85 7.19 18.76
N GLU A 74 -6.01 6.05 18.10
CA GLU A 74 -4.97 5.40 17.31
C GLU A 74 -4.69 6.17 16.01
N LEU A 75 -5.73 6.70 15.36
CA LEU A 75 -5.60 7.58 14.20
C LEU A 75 -4.95 8.91 14.59
N LEU A 76 -5.31 9.50 15.73
CA LEU A 76 -4.70 10.70 16.32
C LEU A 76 -3.26 10.42 16.74
N TYR A 77 -2.98 9.27 17.33
CA TYR A 77 -1.62 8.86 17.68
C TYR A 77 -0.77 8.64 16.43
N ARG A 78 -1.30 7.97 15.38
CA ARG A 78 -0.60 7.82 14.09
C ARG A 78 -0.38 9.17 13.42
N THR A 79 -1.41 10.00 13.30
CA THR A 79 -1.30 11.34 12.70
C THR A 79 -0.38 12.24 13.52
N ASN A 80 -0.42 12.21 14.85
CA ASN A 80 0.51 12.96 15.70
C ASN A 80 1.94 12.40 15.62
N LYS A 81 2.15 11.09 15.55
CA LYS A 81 3.46 10.46 15.33
C LYS A 81 4.06 10.84 13.97
N HIS A 82 3.23 11.01 12.94
CA HIS A 82 3.66 11.55 11.65
C HIS A 82 3.82 13.08 11.66
N ARG A 83 3.05 13.80 12.49
CA ARG A 83 3.14 15.25 12.70
C ARG A 83 4.41 15.67 13.45
N ASP A 84 4.84 14.87 14.43
CA ASP A 84 6.06 15.08 15.21
C ASP A 84 7.34 14.79 14.40
N LYS A 85 7.17 14.09 13.28
CA LYS A 85 8.18 13.89 12.23
C LYS A 85 8.07 14.92 11.11
N ARG A 86 7.59 16.14 11.37
CA ARG A 86 7.69 17.25 10.42
C ARG A 86 8.86 18.15 10.76
N THR A 87 9.54 18.63 9.73
CA THR A 87 10.65 19.56 9.89
C THR A 87 10.08 20.90 10.35
N LYS A 88 10.57 21.44 11.48
CA LYS A 88 9.98 22.65 12.13
C LYS A 88 9.96 23.90 11.25
N ARG A 89 10.91 24.02 10.31
CA ARG A 89 11.03 25.14 9.37
C ARG A 89 11.51 24.65 8.01
N VAL A 90 11.06 25.31 6.95
CA VAL A 90 11.56 25.10 5.58
C VAL A 90 12.92 25.79 5.46
N ARG A 91 13.95 25.04 5.05
CA ARG A 91 15.29 25.58 4.79
C ARG A 91 15.42 25.89 3.30
N TRP A 92 15.01 27.09 2.89
CA TRP A 92 14.98 27.50 1.48
C TRP A 92 16.33 27.38 0.76
N ILE A 93 17.45 27.58 1.45
CA ILE A 93 18.78 27.41 0.85
C ILE A 93 19.06 25.96 0.43
N VAL A 94 18.57 24.97 1.20
CA VAL A 94 18.68 23.55 0.86
C VAL A 94 17.78 23.22 -0.31
N VAL A 95 16.57 23.77 -0.33
CA VAL A 95 15.61 23.61 -1.43
C VAL A 95 16.22 24.12 -2.74
N ILE A 96 16.71 25.37 -2.74
CA ILE A 96 17.33 25.98 -3.93
C ILE A 96 18.55 25.18 -4.39
N ARG A 97 19.42 24.76 -3.46
CA ARG A 97 20.57 23.92 -3.79
C ARG A 97 20.16 22.61 -4.46
N ASN A 98 19.17 21.91 -3.91
CA ASN A 98 18.66 20.66 -4.49
C ASN A 98 18.07 20.88 -5.89
N PHE A 99 17.36 22.01 -6.12
CA PHE A 99 16.85 22.34 -7.46
C PHE A 99 17.94 22.69 -8.46
N ILE A 100 19.01 23.35 -8.03
CA ILE A 100 20.19 23.59 -8.89
C ILE A 100 20.86 22.25 -9.24
N GLU A 101 21.10 21.39 -8.25
CA GLU A 101 21.67 20.05 -8.46
C GLU A 101 20.77 19.19 -9.37
N PHE A 102 19.44 19.33 -9.25
CA PHE A 102 18.46 18.71 -10.15
C PHE A 102 18.59 19.20 -11.59
N GLY A 103 18.63 20.52 -11.81
CA GLY A 103 18.82 21.10 -13.14
C GLY A 103 20.14 20.69 -13.79
N LEU A 104 21.24 20.71 -13.04
CA LEU A 104 22.55 20.25 -13.50
C LEU A 104 22.55 18.76 -13.86
N SER A 105 21.86 17.94 -13.07
CA SER A 105 21.74 16.51 -13.33
C SER A 105 20.92 16.22 -14.59
N ILE A 106 19.85 16.98 -14.86
CA ILE A 106 19.10 16.89 -16.13
C ILE A 106 20.02 17.22 -17.31
N PHE A 107 20.75 18.33 -17.23
CA PHE A 107 21.68 18.72 -18.29
C PHE A 107 22.74 17.64 -18.54
N TYR A 108 23.27 17.04 -17.48
CA TYR A 108 24.23 15.95 -17.59
C TYR A 108 23.62 14.68 -18.22
N LEU A 109 22.38 14.32 -17.88
CA LEU A 109 21.68 13.19 -18.53
C LEU A 109 21.44 13.46 -20.02
N ALA A 110 21.01 14.66 -20.38
CA ALA A 110 20.83 15.06 -21.78
C ALA A 110 22.15 14.96 -22.53
N PHE A 111 23.25 15.46 -21.95
CA PHE A 111 24.59 15.34 -22.51
C PHE A 111 24.99 13.86 -22.73
N ILE A 112 24.78 12.98 -21.74
CA ILE A 112 25.08 11.54 -21.89
C ILE A 112 24.27 10.94 -23.05
N LEU A 113 22.97 11.21 -23.12
CA LEU A 113 22.11 10.66 -24.17
C LEU A 113 22.52 11.16 -25.57
N GLU A 114 22.62 12.48 -25.74
CA GLU A 114 22.88 13.10 -27.04
C GLU A 114 24.32 12.93 -27.52
N SER A 115 25.30 12.94 -26.62
CA SER A 115 26.72 12.89 -27.00
C SER A 115 27.31 11.48 -27.01
N LEU A 116 26.85 10.60 -26.11
CA LEU A 116 27.47 9.27 -25.94
C LEU A 116 26.62 8.13 -26.48
N MET A 117 25.30 8.19 -26.29
CA MET A 117 24.42 7.06 -26.61
C MET A 117 23.84 7.14 -28.01
N LEU A 118 23.04 8.18 -28.30
CA LEU A 118 22.31 8.34 -29.55
C LEU A 118 23.17 8.30 -30.82
N PRO A 119 24.35 8.97 -30.92
CA PRO A 119 25.11 9.00 -32.17
C PRO A 119 25.69 7.63 -32.57
N VAL A 120 25.83 6.70 -31.63
CA VAL A 120 26.27 5.34 -31.93
C VAL A 120 25.25 4.60 -32.80
N TYR A 121 23.95 4.89 -32.63
CA TYR A 121 22.87 4.13 -33.24
C TYR A 121 22.22 4.81 -34.46
N GLN A 122 22.60 6.05 -34.78
CA GLN A 122 22.09 6.78 -35.97
C GLN A 122 22.30 6.03 -37.29
N VAL A 123 23.33 5.18 -37.33
CA VAL A 123 23.71 4.37 -38.49
C VAL A 123 22.78 3.15 -38.68
N PHE A 124 21.93 2.85 -37.71
CA PHE A 124 21.00 1.72 -37.80
C PHE A 124 19.89 2.00 -38.82
N GLY A 125 19.75 1.12 -39.82
CA GLY A 125 18.76 1.25 -40.90
C GLY A 125 19.25 2.02 -42.12
N THR A 126 20.48 2.53 -42.14
CA THR A 126 21.08 3.16 -43.34
C THR A 126 22.07 2.26 -44.06
N GLN A 127 22.66 1.28 -43.37
CA GLN A 127 23.63 0.34 -43.92
C GLN A 127 23.49 -1.04 -43.27
N HIS A 128 24.05 -2.07 -43.92
CA HIS A 128 24.15 -3.39 -43.32
C HIS A 128 25.14 -3.38 -42.15
N LEU A 129 24.76 -4.00 -41.03
CA LEU A 129 25.52 -4.00 -39.79
C LEU A 129 25.86 -5.43 -39.37
N ASP A 130 27.14 -5.70 -39.21
CA ASP A 130 27.63 -6.99 -38.75
C ASP A 130 27.27 -7.27 -37.28
N TRP A 131 27.17 -8.55 -36.91
CA TRP A 131 27.03 -8.98 -35.52
C TRP A 131 28.11 -8.39 -34.59
N LYS A 132 29.34 -8.23 -35.10
CA LYS A 132 30.46 -7.62 -34.35
C LYS A 132 30.17 -6.18 -33.94
N TRP A 133 29.44 -5.43 -34.78
CA TRP A 133 29.04 -4.07 -34.49
C TRP A 133 28.09 -4.04 -33.29
N PHE A 134 27.08 -4.91 -33.24
CA PHE A 134 26.14 -4.98 -32.12
C PHE A 134 26.84 -5.23 -30.77
N VAL A 135 27.73 -6.22 -30.72
CA VAL A 135 28.48 -6.53 -29.50
C VAL A 135 29.34 -5.34 -29.06
N LYS A 136 30.06 -4.71 -30.00
CA LYS A 136 30.88 -3.53 -29.71
C LYS A 136 30.03 -2.35 -29.22
N SER A 137 28.89 -2.10 -29.85
CA SER A 137 27.96 -1.03 -29.50
C SER A 137 27.36 -1.24 -28.11
N ILE A 138 26.94 -2.47 -27.78
CA ILE A 138 26.43 -2.80 -26.43
C ILE A 138 27.51 -2.58 -25.38
N ILE A 139 28.75 -3.04 -25.59
CA ILE A 139 29.84 -2.82 -24.62
C ILE A 139 30.10 -1.32 -24.40
N LYS A 140 30.15 -0.53 -25.49
CA LYS A 140 30.32 0.93 -25.40
C LYS A 140 29.15 1.59 -24.67
N SER A 141 27.93 1.13 -24.94
CA SER A 141 26.70 1.59 -24.29
C SER A 141 26.67 1.23 -22.81
N SER A 142 27.16 0.07 -22.39
CA SER A 142 27.19 -0.36 -20.98
C SER A 142 27.93 0.62 -20.06
N PHE A 143 29.03 1.22 -20.55
CA PHE A 143 29.77 2.23 -19.80
C PHE A 143 28.97 3.53 -19.63
N SER A 144 28.36 4.02 -20.71
CA SER A 144 27.50 5.20 -20.65
C SER A 144 26.20 4.93 -19.88
N GLY A 145 25.70 3.69 -19.92
CA GLY A 145 24.46 3.26 -19.29
C GLY A 145 24.57 3.20 -17.77
N ILE A 146 25.73 2.79 -17.24
CA ILE A 146 25.94 2.84 -15.79
C ILE A 146 26.06 4.27 -15.27
N CYS A 147 26.72 5.17 -16.01
CA CYS A 147 26.73 6.59 -15.69
C CYS A 147 25.31 7.16 -15.68
N PHE A 148 24.51 6.84 -16.71
CA PHE A 148 23.11 7.23 -16.77
C PHE A 148 22.31 6.71 -15.56
N LEU A 149 22.46 5.43 -15.20
CA LEU A 149 21.76 4.81 -14.09
C LEU A 149 22.08 5.47 -12.74
N VAL A 150 23.36 5.80 -12.49
CA VAL A 150 23.76 6.49 -11.26
C VAL A 150 23.20 7.91 -11.23
N THR A 151 23.29 8.63 -12.36
CA THR A 151 22.80 10.01 -12.45
C THR A 151 21.28 10.09 -12.32
N ILE A 152 20.51 9.20 -12.96
CA ILE A 152 19.04 9.21 -12.85
C ILE A 152 18.59 8.84 -11.43
N ASN A 153 19.31 7.93 -10.75
CA ASN A 153 19.04 7.61 -9.35
C ASN A 153 19.28 8.82 -8.45
N TYR A 154 20.39 9.51 -8.64
CA TYR A 154 20.70 10.75 -7.92
C TYR A 154 19.69 11.86 -8.22
N LEU A 155 19.32 12.06 -9.49
CA LEU A 155 18.31 13.03 -9.92
C LEU A 155 16.97 12.80 -9.22
N LEU A 156 16.44 11.58 -9.29
CA LEU A 156 15.09 11.29 -8.80
C LEU A 156 15.06 11.09 -7.29
N LEU A 157 15.89 10.20 -6.74
CA LEU A 157 15.79 9.82 -5.33
C LEU A 157 16.53 10.76 -4.39
N HIS A 158 17.57 11.43 -4.87
CA HIS A 158 18.31 12.37 -4.04
C HIS A 158 17.80 13.80 -4.21
N THR A 159 18.05 14.44 -5.35
CA THR A 159 17.82 15.88 -5.49
C THR A 159 16.33 16.22 -5.56
N TRP A 160 15.57 15.52 -6.41
CA TRP A 160 14.13 15.75 -6.56
C TRP A 160 13.34 15.44 -5.28
N MET A 161 13.46 14.21 -4.73
CA MET A 161 12.73 13.84 -3.52
C MET A 161 13.12 14.69 -2.31
N ASN A 162 14.41 15.02 -2.11
CA ASN A 162 14.79 15.90 -1.00
C ASN A 162 14.33 17.35 -1.19
N ALA A 163 14.28 17.87 -2.42
CA ALA A 163 13.71 19.20 -2.68
C ALA A 163 12.24 19.24 -2.25
N TRP A 164 11.43 18.27 -2.67
CA TRP A 164 10.03 18.17 -2.27
C TRP A 164 9.84 17.89 -0.80
N ALA A 165 10.65 17.00 -0.21
CA ALA A 165 10.57 16.70 1.22
C ALA A 165 10.84 17.94 2.09
N GLU A 166 11.81 18.77 1.71
CA GLU A 166 12.10 20.03 2.41
C GLU A 166 10.96 21.05 2.25
N MET A 167 10.42 21.20 1.03
CA MET A 167 9.29 22.11 0.77
C MET A 167 8.03 21.69 1.54
N LEU A 168 7.75 20.38 1.60
CA LEU A 168 6.59 19.81 2.29
C LEU A 168 6.84 19.58 3.79
N GLN A 169 8.01 19.97 4.31
CA GLN A 169 8.43 19.75 5.70
C GLN A 169 8.38 18.27 6.13
N PHE A 170 8.55 17.35 5.19
CA PHE A 170 8.58 15.92 5.46
C PHE A 170 9.94 15.55 6.09
N ALA A 171 9.96 15.05 7.33
CA ALA A 171 11.24 14.75 8.01
C ALA A 171 11.80 13.37 7.69
N ASP A 172 10.98 12.43 7.19
CA ASP A 172 11.49 11.12 6.77
C ASP A 172 12.09 11.22 5.36
N ARG A 173 13.42 11.12 5.27
CA ARG A 173 14.17 11.36 4.02
C ARG A 173 14.92 10.13 3.55
N LEU A 174 14.55 8.97 4.07
CA LEU A 174 15.18 7.70 3.72
C LEU A 174 14.57 7.15 2.41
N PHE A 175 14.85 7.80 1.29
CA PHE A 175 14.35 7.39 -0.02
C PHE A 175 15.11 6.19 -0.60
N TYR A 176 16.40 6.07 -0.25
CA TYR A 176 17.28 4.98 -0.64
C TYR A 176 18.30 4.70 0.46
N LYS A 177 18.90 3.51 0.43
CA LYS A 177 20.00 3.07 1.30
C LYS A 177 21.24 2.79 0.46
N ASP A 178 22.30 2.28 1.07
CA ASP A 178 23.62 1.99 0.50
C ASP A 178 23.59 0.86 -0.56
N TRP A 179 22.79 1.03 -1.61
CA TRP A 179 22.52 0.01 -2.62
C TRP A 179 23.76 -0.36 -3.42
N TRP A 180 24.70 0.57 -3.58
CA TRP A 180 25.98 0.38 -4.29
C TRP A 180 26.93 -0.62 -3.61
N ASN A 181 26.72 -0.90 -2.33
CA ASN A 181 27.48 -1.90 -1.57
C ASN A 181 26.75 -3.27 -1.53
N SER A 182 25.63 -3.40 -2.24
CA SER A 182 24.84 -4.63 -2.24
C SER A 182 25.57 -5.75 -2.99
N THR A 183 25.79 -6.87 -2.32
CA THR A 183 26.40 -8.09 -2.88
C THR A 183 25.39 -9.09 -3.42
N THR A 184 24.10 -8.84 -3.25
CA THR A 184 23.02 -9.71 -3.72
C THR A 184 21.87 -8.89 -4.29
N TYR A 185 21.20 -9.42 -5.31
CA TYR A 185 19.99 -8.82 -5.89
C TYR A 185 18.86 -8.71 -4.86
N TYR A 186 18.76 -9.68 -3.95
CA TYR A 186 17.83 -9.65 -2.84
C TYR A 186 17.98 -8.39 -1.96
N THR A 187 19.21 -7.96 -1.67
CA THR A 187 19.43 -6.72 -0.92
C THR A 187 19.23 -5.49 -1.80
N PHE A 188 19.74 -5.50 -3.03
CA PHE A 188 19.63 -4.39 -3.98
C PHE A 188 18.20 -3.90 -4.18
N PHE A 189 17.25 -4.80 -4.48
CA PHE A 189 15.85 -4.41 -4.72
C PHE A 189 15.16 -3.77 -3.50
N ARG A 190 15.71 -3.98 -2.29
CA ARG A 190 15.17 -3.43 -1.04
C ARG A 190 15.85 -2.14 -0.59
N THR A 191 17.02 -1.83 -1.15
CA THR A 191 17.82 -0.66 -0.78
C THR A 191 17.86 0.41 -1.85
N TRP A 192 17.66 0.05 -3.13
CA TRP A 192 17.72 0.98 -4.27
C TRP A 192 16.67 2.09 -4.20
N ASN A 193 15.39 1.73 -4.09
CA ASN A 193 14.27 2.66 -3.98
C ASN A 193 13.33 2.16 -2.89
N VAL A 194 13.55 2.68 -1.68
CA VAL A 194 12.80 2.27 -0.47
C VAL A 194 11.33 2.65 -0.60
N VAL A 195 11.02 3.77 -1.24
CA VAL A 195 9.64 4.24 -1.42
C VAL A 195 8.80 3.25 -2.21
N VAL A 196 9.30 2.82 -3.37
CA VAL A 196 8.60 1.84 -4.23
C VAL A 196 8.61 0.47 -3.58
N HIS A 197 9.73 0.06 -2.96
CA HIS A 197 9.80 -1.19 -2.23
C HIS A 197 8.74 -1.28 -1.13
N ASP A 198 8.62 -0.26 -0.29
CA ASP A 198 7.68 -0.26 0.84
C ASP A 198 6.23 -0.20 0.37
N TRP A 199 5.95 0.48 -0.74
CA TRP A 199 4.64 0.47 -1.38
C TRP A 199 4.28 -0.93 -1.90
N LEU A 200 5.19 -1.57 -2.67
CA LEU A 200 5.00 -2.94 -3.16
C LEU A 200 4.84 -3.93 -2.00
N TYR A 201 5.63 -3.78 -0.94
CA TYR A 201 5.55 -4.67 0.22
C TYR A 201 4.23 -4.51 0.97
N THR A 202 3.82 -3.26 1.22
CA THR A 202 2.66 -2.96 2.07
C THR A 202 1.33 -3.25 1.37
N TYR A 203 1.20 -2.85 0.10
CA TYR A 203 -0.08 -2.91 -0.61
C TYR A 203 -0.24 -4.13 -1.52
N ILE A 204 0.87 -4.73 -1.96
CA ILE A 204 0.81 -5.92 -2.82
C ILE A 204 1.20 -7.15 -2.01
N TYR A 205 2.44 -7.20 -1.50
CA TYR A 205 2.95 -8.41 -0.86
C TYR A 205 2.15 -8.81 0.38
N LYS A 206 1.91 -7.85 1.29
CA LYS A 206 1.22 -8.10 2.56
C LYS A 206 -0.25 -8.46 2.35
N ASP A 207 -0.99 -7.68 1.57
CA ASP A 207 -2.40 -7.94 1.29
C ASP A 207 -2.59 -9.30 0.57
N MET A 208 -1.70 -9.62 -0.38
CA MET A 208 -1.72 -10.92 -1.04
C MET A 208 -1.39 -12.08 -0.09
N TYR A 209 -0.48 -11.88 0.88
CA TYR A 209 -0.15 -12.88 1.91
C TYR A 209 -1.30 -13.10 2.89
N GLU A 210 -2.01 -12.04 3.28
CA GLU A 210 -3.07 -12.11 4.28
C GLU A 210 -4.41 -12.58 3.69
N ILE A 211 -4.73 -12.22 2.45
CA ILE A 211 -6.07 -12.41 1.87
C ILE A 211 -6.12 -13.59 0.88
N VAL A 212 -5.15 -13.68 -0.03
CA VAL A 212 -5.30 -14.54 -1.24
C VAL A 212 -4.53 -15.84 -1.12
N VAL A 213 -3.23 -15.77 -0.81
CA VAL A 213 -2.37 -16.97 -0.76
C VAL A 213 -1.50 -16.97 0.48
N PRO A 214 -2.06 -17.35 1.64
CA PRO A 214 -1.29 -17.45 2.86
C PRO A 214 -0.19 -18.52 2.72
N TYR A 215 0.95 -18.26 3.35
CA TYR A 215 2.11 -19.16 3.44
C TYR A 215 2.93 -19.41 2.15
N ASN A 216 2.50 -19.02 0.96
CA ASN A 216 3.29 -19.20 -0.28
C ASN A 216 4.17 -17.99 -0.62
N ARG A 217 5.34 -17.90 0.02
CA ARG A 217 6.27 -16.76 -0.17
C ARG A 217 6.83 -16.62 -1.59
N VAL A 218 6.97 -17.74 -2.32
CA VAL A 218 7.52 -17.72 -3.69
C VAL A 218 6.51 -17.08 -4.64
N LEU A 219 5.25 -17.51 -4.59
CA LEU A 219 4.20 -16.95 -5.45
C LEU A 219 3.99 -15.45 -5.19
N LEU A 220 4.08 -15.02 -3.93
CA LEU A 220 3.99 -13.61 -3.56
C LEU A 220 5.15 -12.79 -4.13
N ALA A 221 6.38 -13.28 -4.00
CA ALA A 221 7.53 -12.64 -4.61
C ALA A 221 7.39 -12.58 -6.14
N THR A 222 6.98 -13.66 -6.79
CA THR A 222 6.73 -13.70 -8.25
C THR A 222 5.69 -12.66 -8.66
N THR A 223 4.59 -12.55 -7.94
CA THR A 223 3.51 -11.59 -8.24
C THR A 223 4.03 -10.15 -8.16
N VAL A 224 4.75 -9.80 -7.10
CA VAL A 224 5.34 -8.47 -6.93
C VAL A 224 6.34 -8.15 -8.03
N PHE A 225 7.22 -9.11 -8.37
CA PHE A 225 8.19 -8.94 -9.46
C PHE A 225 7.50 -8.75 -10.81
N PHE A 226 6.46 -9.51 -11.09
CA PHE A 226 5.71 -9.45 -12.35
C PHE A 226 4.97 -8.13 -12.50
N ILE A 227 4.25 -7.68 -11.46
CA ILE A 227 3.58 -6.38 -11.45
C ILE A 227 4.59 -5.26 -11.63
N SER A 228 5.72 -5.32 -10.91
CA SER A 228 6.80 -4.35 -11.08
C SER A 228 7.31 -4.32 -12.52
N ALA A 229 7.58 -5.47 -13.14
CA ALA A 229 8.07 -5.54 -14.52
C ALA A 229 7.07 -4.95 -15.52
N ILE A 230 5.77 -5.21 -15.37
CA ILE A 230 4.72 -4.62 -16.23
C ILE A 230 4.68 -3.10 -16.09
N VAL A 231 4.75 -2.58 -14.87
CA VAL A 231 4.69 -1.13 -14.64
C VAL A 231 5.92 -0.44 -15.24
N HIS A 232 7.12 -1.02 -15.11
CA HIS A 232 8.33 -0.47 -15.74
C HIS A 232 8.21 -0.45 -17.27
N GLU A 233 7.71 -1.53 -17.86
CA GLU A 233 7.46 -1.59 -19.30
C GLU A 233 6.42 -0.57 -19.75
N TYR A 234 5.32 -0.43 -19.00
CA TYR A 234 4.28 0.55 -19.30
C TYR A 234 4.80 2.00 -19.28
N ILE A 235 5.62 2.35 -18.28
CA ILE A 235 6.22 3.68 -18.18
C ILE A 235 7.12 3.96 -19.40
N LEU A 236 7.93 2.99 -19.82
CA LEU A 236 8.78 3.15 -21.00
C LEU A 236 7.99 3.20 -22.30
N ALA A 237 7.00 2.33 -22.46
CA ALA A 237 6.16 2.33 -23.65
C ALA A 237 5.42 3.67 -23.82
N PHE A 238 4.96 4.25 -22.71
CA PHE A 238 4.38 5.59 -22.70
C PHE A 238 5.42 6.67 -23.02
N ALA A 239 6.62 6.60 -22.45
CA ALA A 239 7.67 7.60 -22.66
C ALA A 239 8.21 7.61 -24.10
N PHE A 240 8.38 6.44 -24.72
CA PHE A 240 8.91 6.31 -26.08
C PHE A 240 7.81 6.33 -27.16
N GLY A 241 6.56 6.06 -26.81
CA GLY A 241 5.44 6.03 -27.75
C GLY A 241 5.35 4.75 -28.59
N PHE A 242 6.01 3.67 -28.19
CA PHE A 242 5.92 2.34 -28.79
C PHE A 242 6.16 1.24 -27.76
N PHE A 243 5.67 0.03 -28.02
CA PHE A 243 5.82 -1.10 -27.11
C PHE A 243 7.03 -1.96 -27.49
N TYR A 244 7.98 -2.14 -26.58
CA TYR A 244 9.16 -2.96 -26.84
C TYR A 244 9.70 -3.61 -25.55
N PRO A 245 9.28 -4.88 -25.24
CA PRO A 245 9.35 -5.48 -23.91
C PRO A 245 10.72 -5.95 -23.43
N VAL A 246 11.78 -5.18 -23.70
CA VAL A 246 13.17 -5.50 -23.33
C VAL A 246 13.35 -5.51 -21.82
N ILE A 247 12.81 -4.52 -21.11
CA ILE A 247 12.94 -4.45 -19.66
C ILE A 247 12.20 -5.61 -19.01
N PHE A 248 10.96 -5.87 -19.44
CA PHE A 248 10.18 -7.00 -18.94
C PHE A 248 10.93 -8.33 -19.07
N ILE A 249 11.53 -8.60 -20.24
CA ILE A 249 12.31 -9.82 -20.48
C ILE A 249 13.56 -9.86 -19.58
N LEU A 250 14.30 -8.75 -19.44
CA LEU A 250 15.50 -8.71 -18.59
C LEU A 250 15.18 -8.92 -17.11
N PHE A 251 14.06 -8.35 -16.63
CA PHE A 251 13.60 -8.56 -15.26
C PHE A 251 13.25 -10.02 -14.98
N ILE A 252 12.60 -10.72 -15.92
CA ILE A 252 12.22 -12.13 -15.75
C ILE A 252 13.40 -13.07 -15.92
N THR A 253 14.28 -12.81 -16.89
CA THR A 253 15.38 -13.74 -17.23
C THR A 253 16.57 -13.61 -16.29
N ILE A 254 16.92 -12.39 -15.89
CA ILE A 254 18.08 -12.11 -15.02
C ILE A 254 17.61 -11.74 -13.62
N GLY A 255 16.72 -10.75 -13.49
CA GLY A 255 16.31 -10.21 -12.20
C GLY A 255 15.65 -11.23 -11.28
N PHE A 256 14.69 -12.01 -11.80
CA PHE A 256 13.90 -12.96 -11.03
C PHE A 256 14.73 -14.16 -10.53
N PRO A 257 15.51 -14.88 -11.35
CA PRO A 257 16.38 -15.94 -10.85
C PRO A 257 17.41 -15.42 -9.84
N MET A 258 18.03 -14.27 -10.13
CA MET A 258 19.04 -13.68 -9.26
C MET A 258 18.48 -13.24 -7.91
N PHE A 259 17.19 -12.92 -7.82
CA PHE A 259 16.53 -12.59 -6.56
C PHE A 259 16.50 -13.77 -5.58
N PHE A 260 16.31 -15.01 -6.08
CA PHE A 260 16.30 -16.21 -5.22
C PHE A 260 17.70 -16.70 -4.86
N ILE A 261 18.71 -16.32 -5.63
CA ILE A 261 20.10 -16.65 -5.32
C ILE A 261 20.56 -15.78 -4.14
N ARG A 262 20.56 -16.37 -2.94
CA ARG A 262 21.01 -15.72 -1.70
C ARG A 262 22.52 -15.76 -1.49
N LYS A 263 23.27 -16.42 -2.39
CA LYS A 263 24.73 -16.48 -2.31
C LYS A 263 25.31 -15.09 -2.55
N THR A 264 26.20 -14.66 -1.67
CA THR A 264 26.96 -13.41 -1.83
C THR A 264 27.72 -13.44 -3.14
N PHE A 265 27.35 -12.55 -4.07
CA PHE A 265 28.18 -12.26 -5.23
C PHE A 265 29.21 -11.20 -4.86
N SER A 266 30.31 -11.16 -5.62
CA SER A 266 31.23 -10.02 -5.50
C SER A 266 30.50 -8.74 -5.91
N ASN A 267 30.74 -7.64 -5.18
CA ASN A 267 30.20 -6.32 -5.54
C ASN A 267 30.52 -5.98 -7.00
N LEU A 268 31.71 -6.37 -7.48
CA LEU A 268 32.11 -6.20 -8.87
C LEU A 268 31.15 -6.87 -9.87
N LEU A 269 30.68 -8.09 -9.58
CA LEU A 269 29.75 -8.79 -10.46
C LEU A 269 28.39 -8.08 -10.52
N MET A 270 27.95 -7.50 -9.41
CA MET A 270 26.72 -6.71 -9.36
C MET A 270 26.85 -5.48 -10.27
N TRP A 271 27.94 -4.72 -10.14
CA TRP A 271 28.23 -3.56 -11.00
C TRP A 271 28.32 -3.92 -12.48
N LEU A 272 29.01 -5.03 -12.81
CA LEU A 272 29.09 -5.53 -14.18
C LEU A 272 27.70 -5.91 -14.72
N SER A 273 26.88 -6.56 -13.91
CA SER A 273 25.53 -6.95 -14.31
C SER A 273 24.61 -5.73 -14.52
N TRP A 274 24.70 -4.70 -13.68
CA TRP A 274 23.95 -3.45 -13.87
C TRP A 274 24.43 -2.67 -15.09
N SER A 275 25.75 -2.61 -15.30
CA SER A 275 26.34 -1.96 -16.46
C SER A 275 25.92 -2.66 -17.75
N LEU A 276 25.98 -4.00 -17.80
CA LEU A 276 25.55 -4.76 -18.97
C LEU A 276 24.04 -4.66 -19.20
N GLY A 277 23.24 -4.78 -18.14
CA GLY A 277 21.78 -4.69 -18.22
C GLY A 277 21.31 -3.33 -18.75
N THR A 278 21.84 -2.24 -18.20
CA THR A 278 21.55 -0.88 -18.69
C THR A 278 22.04 -0.68 -20.11
N GLY A 279 23.24 -1.16 -20.45
CA GLY A 279 23.77 -1.15 -21.81
C GLY A 279 22.82 -1.81 -22.81
N ILE A 280 22.34 -3.02 -22.53
CA ILE A 280 21.38 -3.75 -23.38
C ILE A 280 20.09 -2.96 -23.54
N ILE A 281 19.51 -2.45 -22.45
CA ILE A 281 18.27 -1.68 -22.47
C ILE A 281 18.42 -0.46 -23.38
N PHE A 282 19.44 0.37 -23.16
CA PHE A 282 19.65 1.56 -23.98
C PHE A 282 19.91 1.23 -25.45
N SER A 283 20.73 0.20 -25.71
CA SER A 283 21.10 -0.18 -27.07
C SER A 283 19.88 -0.62 -27.86
N LEU A 284 19.06 -1.51 -27.30
CA LEU A 284 17.89 -2.06 -27.98
C LEU A 284 16.81 -0.99 -28.20
N HIS A 285 16.56 -0.11 -27.21
CA HIS A 285 15.62 1.01 -27.40
C HIS A 285 16.12 2.05 -28.41
N ALA A 286 17.42 2.35 -28.42
CA ALA A 286 18.00 3.27 -29.40
C ALA A 286 17.93 2.69 -30.81
N ILE A 287 18.22 1.39 -30.97
CA ILE A 287 18.06 0.68 -32.24
C ILE A 287 16.62 0.79 -32.74
N GLU A 288 15.64 0.51 -31.88
CA GLU A 288 14.22 0.59 -32.25
C GLU A 288 13.79 2.03 -32.60
N LEU A 289 14.27 3.03 -31.87
CA LEU A 289 14.02 4.44 -32.15
C LEU A 289 14.52 4.83 -33.55
N TYR A 290 15.76 4.47 -33.89
CA TYR A 290 16.31 4.77 -35.22
C TYR A 290 15.71 3.90 -36.32
N ALA A 291 15.34 2.65 -36.03
CA ALA A 291 14.59 1.81 -36.97
C ALA A 291 13.25 2.45 -37.36
N ARG A 292 12.57 3.10 -36.40
CA ARG A 292 11.31 3.82 -36.66
C ARG A 292 11.49 5.11 -37.46
N GLN A 293 12.67 5.71 -37.40
CA GLN A 293 13.00 6.92 -38.18
C GLN A 293 13.44 6.58 -39.61
N ASN A 294 14.29 5.55 -39.75
CA ASN A 294 14.96 5.25 -41.02
C ASN A 294 14.19 4.26 -41.90
N CYS A 295 13.30 3.43 -41.33
CA CYS A 295 12.66 2.33 -42.04
C CYS A 295 11.13 2.56 -42.13
N PRO A 296 10.48 2.09 -43.22
CA PRO A 296 9.07 2.38 -43.48
C PRO A 296 8.14 1.83 -42.40
N PRO A 297 7.05 2.55 -42.06
CA PRO A 297 6.06 2.09 -41.09
C PRO A 297 5.23 0.92 -41.61
N TYR A 298 4.70 0.13 -40.68
CA TYR A 298 3.67 -0.85 -41.04
C TYR A 298 2.36 -0.14 -41.42
N PRO A 299 1.57 -0.72 -42.35
CA PRO A 299 0.35 -0.09 -42.84
C PRO A 299 -0.74 0.06 -41.76
N ASN A 300 -0.75 -0.80 -40.73
CA ASN A 300 -1.66 -0.70 -39.59
C ASN A 300 -0.97 -0.03 -38.40
N TYR A 301 -1.56 1.04 -37.88
CA TYR A 301 -1.06 1.77 -36.71
C TYR A 301 -0.82 0.87 -35.48
N TYR A 302 -1.79 0.00 -35.14
CA TYR A 302 -1.64 -0.90 -33.99
C TYR A 302 -0.55 -1.95 -34.19
N LEU A 303 -0.36 -2.44 -35.41
CA LEU A 303 0.74 -3.35 -35.72
C LEU A 303 2.07 -2.63 -35.59
N ASP A 304 2.15 -1.39 -36.08
CA ASP A 304 3.36 -0.58 -35.94
C ASP A 304 3.71 -0.27 -34.48
N LEU A 305 2.71 -0.14 -33.60
CA LEU A 305 2.90 0.11 -32.18
C LEU A 305 3.46 -1.10 -31.42
N PHE A 306 2.96 -2.31 -31.73
CA PHE A 306 3.29 -3.54 -31.00
C PHE A 306 4.40 -4.38 -31.64
N ILE A 307 4.64 -4.24 -32.94
CA ILE A 307 5.67 -4.98 -33.67
C ILE A 307 6.90 -4.08 -33.80
N PRO A 308 8.08 -4.52 -33.31
CA PRO A 308 9.29 -3.74 -33.44
C PRO A 308 9.75 -3.66 -34.90
N ARG A 309 10.14 -2.46 -35.35
CA ARG A 309 10.68 -2.25 -36.71
C ARG A 309 12.13 -2.69 -36.84
N SER A 310 12.84 -2.83 -35.73
CA SER A 310 14.22 -3.32 -35.71
C SER A 310 14.40 -4.70 -36.35
N TRP A 311 13.36 -5.54 -36.39
CA TRP A 311 13.43 -6.87 -37.01
C TRP A 311 13.22 -6.84 -38.52
N SER A 312 12.28 -6.03 -39.02
CA SER A 312 11.99 -5.93 -40.45
C SER A 312 12.98 -5.06 -41.21
N CYS A 313 13.58 -4.06 -40.55
CA CYS A 313 14.52 -3.17 -41.22
C CYS A 313 15.80 -3.87 -41.70
N HIS A 314 16.20 -4.97 -41.04
CA HIS A 314 17.38 -5.72 -41.44
C HIS A 314 17.16 -6.53 -42.73
N GLU A 315 15.92 -6.93 -43.00
CA GLU A 315 15.57 -7.71 -44.20
C GLU A 315 15.73 -6.90 -45.50
N GLN A 316 15.63 -5.56 -45.43
CA GLN A 316 15.79 -4.68 -46.60
C GLN A 316 17.20 -4.68 -47.20
N PHE A 317 18.20 -5.13 -46.43
CA PHE A 317 19.60 -5.20 -46.88
C PHE A 317 20.05 -6.63 -47.22
N ASN A 318 19.16 -7.63 -47.06
CA ASN A 318 19.44 -9.05 -47.38
C ASN A 318 18.85 -9.49 -48.74
N THR A 319 18.18 -8.58 -49.45
CA THR A 319 17.81 -8.69 -50.88
C THR A 319 18.72 -7.83 -51.72
#